data_AF-A0A2H1W328-F1
#
_entry.id   AF-A0A2H1W328-F1
#
_cell.length_a   1.000
_cell.length_b   1.000
_cell.length_c   1.000
_cell.angle_alpha   90.00
_cell.angle_beta   90.00
_cell.angle_gamma   90.00
#
_symmetry.space_group_name_H-M   'P 1'
#
loop_
_entity.id
_entity.type
_entity.pdbx_description
1 polymer ?
#
loop_
_entity_poly.entity_id
_entity_poly.type
_entity_poly.pdbx_seq_one_letter_code
_entity_poly.pdbx_strand_id
1 'polypeptide(L)'
;GELLTDRSWYYKVPLTKDIPIDFRIQLRRNSYNPIGTLGARAVAEPPTCLSISVAFALREAIVSSRENTGYPRNKWFRVDGPFTLAANVLSADVKLEEFLFY
;
A
#
# COMPACT_ATOMS: atom_id res chain seq x y z
N GLY A 1 0.13 28.51 4.67
CA GLY A 1 0.30 27.12 4.20
C GLY A 1 1.68 26.97 3.63
N GLU A 2 2.68 26.84 4.49
CA GLU A 2 4.07 26.65 4.10
C GLU A 2 4.33 25.15 3.86
N LEU A 3 5.14 24.82 2.85
CA LEU A 3 5.52 23.44 2.55
C LEU A 3 6.60 22.99 3.53
N LEU A 4 6.25 22.09 4.45
CA LEU A 4 7.18 21.57 5.46
C LEU A 4 8.11 20.46 4.95
N THR A 5 7.80 19.87 3.78
CA THR A 5 8.56 18.76 3.18
C THR A 5 9.31 19.22 1.93
N ASP A 6 10.06 20.32 2.04
CA ASP A 6 10.78 20.98 0.96
C ASP A 6 12.13 20.32 0.61
N ARG A 7 12.62 19.41 1.45
CA ARG A 7 13.92 18.75 1.31
C ARG A 7 13.78 17.24 1.28
N SER A 8 14.76 16.57 0.64
CA SER A 8 14.90 15.10 0.64
C SER A 8 15.01 14.49 2.03
N TRP A 9 15.37 15.29 3.04
CA TRP A 9 15.37 14.85 4.43
C TRP A 9 13.96 14.66 5.00
N TYR A 10 12.98 15.39 4.49
CA TYR A 10 11.60 15.36 4.97
C TYR A 10 10.64 14.66 4.01
N TYR A 11 10.84 14.77 2.69
CA TYR A 11 10.05 14.03 1.70
C TYR A 11 10.69 12.69 1.36
N LYS A 12 10.00 11.59 1.69
CA LYS A 12 10.50 10.23 1.49
C LYS A 12 9.93 9.62 0.23
N VAL A 13 10.81 9.30 -0.71
CA VAL A 13 10.51 8.50 -1.89
C VAL A 13 10.75 7.02 -1.59
N PRO A 14 10.10 6.09 -2.31
CA PRO A 14 10.43 4.66 -2.22
C PRO A 14 11.91 4.40 -2.53
N LEU A 15 12.57 3.64 -1.68
CA LEU A 15 13.96 3.21 -1.78
C LEU A 15 14.05 1.70 -2.03
N THR A 16 15.27 1.17 -2.16
CA THR A 16 15.54 -0.25 -2.46
C THR A 16 14.96 -1.23 -1.44
N LYS A 17 14.69 -0.81 -0.20
CA LYS A 17 14.09 -1.66 0.84
C LYS A 17 12.57 -1.62 0.87
N ASP A 18 11.95 -0.70 0.13
CA ASP A 18 10.49 -0.55 0.09
C ASP A 18 9.83 -1.42 -0.99
N ILE A 19 10.63 -2.03 -1.88
CA ILE A 19 10.15 -2.93 -2.92
C ILE A 19 9.71 -4.29 -2.32
N PRO A 20 8.73 -4.98 -2.92
CA PRO A 20 8.38 -6.34 -2.51
C PRO A 20 9.57 -7.30 -2.62
N ILE A 21 9.74 -8.17 -1.62
CA ILE A 21 10.80 -9.19 -1.59
C ILE A 21 10.70 -10.14 -2.79
N ASP A 22 9.47 -10.54 -3.14
CA ASP A 22 9.16 -11.31 -4.35
C ASP A 22 8.31 -10.43 -5.27
N PHE A 23 8.92 -9.95 -6.37
CA PHE A 23 8.26 -9.08 -7.33
C PHE A 23 8.21 -9.74 -8.72
N ARG A 24 7.05 -10.33 -9.04
CA ARG A 24 6.83 -11.07 -10.29
C ARG A 24 6.04 -10.23 -11.28
N ILE A 25 6.55 -10.12 -12.50
CA ILE A 25 5.92 -9.39 -13.60
C ILE A 25 5.77 -10.34 -14.78
N GLN A 26 4.59 -10.34 -15.40
CA GLN A 26 4.32 -11.13 -16.61
C GLN A 26 3.61 -10.26 -17.64
N LEU A 27 4.10 -10.29 -18.87
CA LEU A 27 3.41 -9.73 -20.02
C LEU A 27 2.53 -10.81 -20.65
N ARG A 28 1.29 -10.46 -20.94
CA ARG A 28 0.34 -11.39 -21.56
C ARG A 28 0.86 -11.81 -22.94
N ARG A 29 1.19 -13.10 -23.08
CA ARG A 29 1.62 -13.68 -24.35
C ARG A 29 0.47 -13.75 -25.35
N ASN A 30 0.80 -13.72 -26.64
CA ASN A 30 -0.14 -13.85 -27.76
C ASN A 30 -1.27 -12.80 -27.74
N SER A 31 -0.99 -11.60 -27.22
CA SER A 31 -1.93 -10.48 -27.18
C SER A 31 -1.56 -9.45 -28.25
N TYR A 32 -2.22 -9.52 -29.41
CA TYR A 32 -2.01 -8.57 -30.50
C TYR A 32 -2.91 -7.32 -30.34
N ASN A 33 -2.37 -6.13 -30.59
CA ASN A 33 -3.14 -4.89 -30.67
C ASN A 33 -3.29 -4.45 -32.14
N PRO A 34 -4.48 -4.52 -32.76
CA PRO A 34 -4.65 -4.15 -34.16
C PRO A 34 -4.51 -2.65 -34.44
N ILE A 35 -4.58 -1.80 -33.41
CA ILE A 35 -4.53 -0.33 -33.54
C ILE A 35 -3.10 0.19 -33.32
N GLY A 36 -2.34 -0.46 -32.44
CA GLY A 36 -1.02 0.01 -32.05
C GLY A 36 0.05 -0.32 -33.09
N THR A 37 1.01 0.58 -33.27
CA THR A 37 2.19 0.35 -34.12
C THR A 37 2.86 -0.97 -33.71
N LEU A 38 2.99 -1.89 -34.67
CA LEU A 38 3.56 -3.23 -34.44
C LEU A 38 2.90 -4.03 -33.31
N GLY A 39 1.64 -3.75 -32.97
CA GLY A 39 0.95 -4.42 -31.86
C GLY A 39 1.24 -3.85 -30.48
N ALA A 40 1.92 -2.71 -30.36
CA ALA A 40 2.29 -2.09 -29.09
C ALA A 40 1.08 -1.53 -28.31
N ARG A 41 1.25 -1.33 -27.01
CA ARG A 41 0.29 -0.67 -26.10
C ARG A 41 1.03 0.30 -25.18
N ALA A 42 0.37 1.37 -24.76
CA ALA A 42 0.91 2.29 -23.75
C ALA A 42 0.85 1.63 -22.36
N VAL A 43 1.96 1.73 -21.60
CA VAL A 43 2.12 1.04 -20.30
C VAL A 43 2.59 1.99 -19.18
N ALA A 44 2.75 3.29 -19.43
CA ALA A 44 3.35 4.18 -18.42
C ALA A 44 2.46 4.32 -17.16
N GLU A 45 1.20 4.69 -17.33
CA GLU A 45 0.28 5.00 -16.22
C GLU A 45 -0.53 3.80 -15.69
N PRO A 46 -1.01 2.85 -16.52
CA PRO A 46 -1.88 1.78 -16.03
C PRO A 46 -1.29 0.93 -14.88
N PRO A 47 0.01 0.56 -14.88
CA PRO A 47 0.62 -0.18 -13.78
C PRO A 47 0.70 0.61 -12.48
N THR A 48 0.74 1.95 -12.53
CA THR A 48 0.77 2.79 -11.33
C THR A 48 -0.47 2.58 -10.48
N CYS A 49 -1.64 2.35 -11.10
CA CYS A 49 -2.87 2.02 -10.40
C CYS A 49 -2.80 0.69 -9.64
N LEU A 50 -1.96 -0.26 -10.06
CA LEU A 50 -1.82 -1.56 -9.40
C LEU A 50 -1.18 -1.45 -8.00
N SER A 51 -0.50 -0.34 -7.71
CA SER A 51 0.09 -0.07 -6.40
C SER A 51 -0.93 -0.04 -5.25
N ILE A 52 -2.21 0.20 -5.55
CA ILE A 52 -3.31 0.18 -4.56
C ILE A 52 -3.45 -1.19 -3.87
N SER A 53 -2.98 -2.27 -4.51
CA SER A 53 -2.95 -3.60 -3.91
C SER A 53 -2.23 -3.62 -2.55
N VAL A 54 -1.15 -2.86 -2.40
CA VAL A 54 -0.40 -2.74 -1.14
C VAL A 54 -1.23 -2.07 -0.06
N ALA A 55 -1.96 -1.01 -0.41
CA ALA A 55 -2.86 -0.32 0.53
C ALA A 55 -3.98 -1.24 1.04
N PHE A 56 -4.56 -2.07 0.15
CA PHE A 56 -5.56 -3.04 0.56
C PHE A 56 -4.99 -4.17 1.41
N ALA A 57 -3.78 -4.66 1.11
CA ALA A 57 -3.10 -5.65 1.94
C ALA A 57 -2.82 -5.12 3.36
N LEU A 58 -2.38 -3.86 3.48
CA LEU A 58 -2.19 -3.21 4.78
C LEU A 58 -3.51 -3.03 5.54
N ARG A 59 -4.59 -2.62 4.86
CA ARG A 59 -5.91 -2.51 5.48
C ARG A 59 -6.38 -3.85 6.02
N GLU A 60 -6.19 -4.94 5.27
CA GLU A 60 -6.53 -6.29 5.72
C GLU A 60 -5.69 -6.72 6.94
N ALA A 61 -4.39 -6.38 6.96
CA ALA A 61 -3.56 -6.62 8.14
C ALA A 61 -4.06 -5.88 9.38
N ILE A 62 -4.53 -4.63 9.23
CA ILE A 62 -5.12 -3.85 10.33
C ILE A 62 -6.45 -4.45 10.78
N VAL A 63 -7.30 -4.91 9.85
CA VAL A 63 -8.56 -5.64 10.17
C VAL A 63 -8.25 -6.86 11.04
N SER A 64 -7.28 -7.67 10.61
CA SER A 64 -6.83 -8.87 11.35
C SER A 64 -6.30 -8.53 12.74
N SER A 65 -5.47 -7.48 12.87
CA SER A 65 -4.98 -7.01 14.17
C SER A 65 -6.12 -6.61 15.10
N ARG A 66 -7.11 -5.86 14.58
CA ARG A 66 -8.27 -5.41 15.36
C ARG A 66 -9.18 -6.56 15.79
N GLU A 67 -9.30 -7.57 14.94
CA GLU A 67 -10.03 -8.81 15.24
C GLU A 67 -9.42 -9.51 16.46
N ASN A 68 -8.09 -9.57 16.55
CA ASN A 68 -7.38 -10.13 17.71
C ASN A 68 -7.60 -9.33 19.02
N THR A 69 -7.68 -8.00 18.95
CA THR A 69 -7.99 -7.12 20.10
C THR A 69 -9.45 -7.24 20.55
N GLY A 70 -10.32 -7.91 19.76
CA GLY A 70 -11.72 -8.17 20.06
C GLY A 70 -12.72 -7.26 19.33
N TYR A 71 -12.29 -6.50 18.34
CA TYR A 71 -13.23 -5.78 17.47
C TYR A 71 -13.87 -6.73 16.45
N PRO A 72 -15.15 -6.54 16.12
CA PRO A 72 -15.77 -7.36 15.08
C PRO A 72 -15.21 -6.95 13.72
N ARG A 73 -14.94 -7.95 12.86
CA ARG A 73 -14.28 -7.79 11.56
C ARG A 73 -14.96 -6.80 10.60
N ASN A 74 -16.28 -6.68 10.72
CA ASN A 74 -17.10 -5.75 9.93
C ASN A 74 -17.12 -4.31 10.47
N LYS A 75 -16.42 -4.03 11.59
CA LYS A 75 -16.33 -2.67 12.14
C LYS A 75 -15.50 -1.80 11.21
N TRP A 76 -16.17 -0.84 10.58
CA TRP A 76 -15.51 0.12 9.70
C TRP A 76 -14.50 0.97 10.47
N PHE A 77 -13.37 1.25 9.80
CA PHE A 77 -12.40 2.23 10.26
C PHE A 77 -11.78 3.01 9.11
N ARG A 78 -11.46 4.26 9.41
CA ARG A 78 -10.89 5.18 8.44
C ARG A 78 -9.38 5.07 8.47
N VAL A 79 -8.82 4.71 7.32
CA VAL A 79 -7.41 4.92 7.00
C VAL A 79 -7.45 5.73 5.73
N ASP A 80 -7.46 7.04 5.92
CA ASP A 80 -7.35 7.99 4.83
C ASP A 80 -5.85 8.07 4.53
N GLY A 81 -5.45 7.74 3.29
CA GLY A 81 -4.04 7.63 2.91
C GLY A 81 -3.26 8.94 3.16
N PRO A 82 -1.92 8.91 3.04
CA PRO A 82 -1.04 7.77 2.79
C PRO A 82 -0.96 6.79 3.98
N PHE A 83 -0.82 5.49 3.69
CA PHE A 83 -0.69 4.38 4.68
C PHE A 83 0.68 4.42 5.39
N THR A 84 0.97 5.54 6.03
CA THR A 84 2.20 5.76 6.81
C THR A 84 2.21 4.91 8.07
N LEU A 85 3.39 4.68 8.62
CA LEU A 85 3.56 3.93 9.87
C LEU A 85 2.66 4.48 10.99
N ALA A 86 2.72 5.78 11.25
CA ALA A 86 1.93 6.41 12.31
C ALA A 86 0.43 6.25 12.08
N ALA A 87 -0.06 6.49 10.86
CA ALA A 87 -1.47 6.32 10.53
C ALA A 87 -1.93 4.87 10.71
N ASN A 88 -1.13 3.90 10.26
CA ASN A 88 -1.48 2.48 10.37
C ASN A 88 -1.50 2.01 11.82
N VAL A 89 -0.52 2.41 12.63
CA VAL A 89 -0.44 2.05 14.06
C VAL A 89 -1.60 2.65 14.85
N LEU A 90 -1.89 3.94 14.67
CA LEU A 90 -3.04 4.59 15.30
C LEU A 90 -4.36 3.96 14.83
N SER A 91 -4.44 3.58 13.56
CA SER A 91 -5.59 2.89 13.01
C SER A 91 -5.71 1.46 13.52
N ALA A 92 -4.69 0.83 14.08
CA ALA A 92 -4.82 -0.51 14.65
C ALA A 92 -5.59 -0.50 15.99
N ASP A 93 -5.56 0.61 16.72
CA ASP A 93 -6.31 0.79 18.00
C ASP A 93 -6.08 -0.36 19.01
N VAL A 94 -4.83 -0.81 19.09
CA VAL A 94 -4.35 -1.92 19.92
C VAL A 94 -4.14 -1.41 21.35
N LYS A 95 -4.48 -2.24 22.35
CA LYS A 95 -4.26 -1.89 23.76
C LYS A 95 -2.77 -1.94 24.10
N LEU A 96 -2.31 -1.03 24.96
CA LEU A 96 -0.91 -1.00 25.41
C LEU A 96 -0.45 -2.33 26.03
N GLU A 97 -1.35 -3.04 26.70
CA GLU A 97 -1.10 -4.35 27.30
C GLU A 97 -0.72 -5.42 26.25
N GLU A 98 -1.21 -5.29 25.02
CA GLU A 98 -0.94 -6.23 23.92
C GLU A 98 0.45 -6.02 23.28
N PHE A 99 1.14 -4.92 23.59
CA PHE A 99 2.48 -4.63 23.09
C PHE A 99 3.61 -5.19 23.96
N LEU A 100 3.30 -5.77 25.12
CA LEU A 100 4.30 -6.38 25.99
C LEU A 100 4.71 -7.74 25.41
N PHE A 101 5.93 -7.80 24.86
CA PHE A 101 6.60 -9.06 24.60
C PHE A 101 6.87 -9.74 25.96
N TYR A 102 6.23 -10.89 26.19
CA TYR A 102 6.53 -11.75 27.33
C TYR A 102 7.91 -12.40 27.19
#